data_AF-W0ZCK2-F1
#
_entry.id   AF-W0ZCK2-F1
#
_cell.length_a   1.000
_cell.length_b   1.000
_cell.length_c   1.000
_cell.angle_alpha   90.00
_cell.angle_beta   90.00
_cell.angle_gamma   90.00
#
_symmetry.space_group_name_H-M   'P 1'
#
loop_
_entity.id
_entity.type
_entity.pdbx_description
1 polymer ?
#
loop_
_entity_poly.entity_id
_entity_poly.type
_entity_poly.pdbx_seq_one_letter_code
_entity_poly.pdbx_strand_id
1 'polypeptide(L)'
;MGYQLATDASVLRSFVAISAPTEPLPPDLRRKIAILHPLLRLAGPIRPVREAVVAAMLTDASAATPGIRDIVIESLGRPTRQSMSRALRSFIVDRTDVTDRLTNIRVPSLFIASDDRGDWSPQDARRAAELTPDATSLTISAARTLVPLEQPAAVAEALMTFWAHLR
;
A
#
# COMPACT_ATOMS: atom_id res chain seq x y z
N MET A 1 0.49 -11.12 -5.24
CA MET A 1 0.76 -11.31 -6.68
C MET A 1 2.09 -10.70 -7.09
N GLY A 2 2.35 -9.40 -6.84
CA GLY A 2 3.63 -8.74 -7.20
C GLY A 2 4.89 -9.43 -6.66
N TYR A 3 4.93 -9.71 -5.35
CA TYR A 3 6.04 -10.45 -4.71
C TYR A 3 6.34 -11.81 -5.34
N GLN A 4 5.33 -12.50 -5.89
CA GLN A 4 5.54 -13.79 -6.55
C GLN A 4 6.23 -13.63 -7.90
N LEU A 5 5.89 -12.59 -8.66
CA LEU A 5 6.50 -12.35 -9.96
C LEU A 5 7.97 -11.93 -9.79
N ALA A 6 8.29 -11.21 -8.70
CA ALA A 6 9.64 -10.77 -8.39
C ALA A 6 10.61 -11.92 -8.05
N THR A 7 10.11 -13.14 -7.79
CA THR A 7 10.96 -14.33 -7.62
C THR A 7 11.44 -14.93 -8.94
N ASP A 8 10.94 -14.44 -10.08
CA ASP A 8 11.28 -14.94 -11.41
C ASP A 8 11.88 -13.81 -12.27
N ALA A 9 13.20 -13.83 -12.39
CA ALA A 9 13.95 -12.85 -13.17
C ALA A 9 13.76 -12.99 -14.70
N SER A 10 13.09 -14.05 -15.17
CA SER A 10 12.77 -14.19 -16.60
C SER A 10 11.59 -13.32 -17.04
N VAL A 11 10.74 -12.91 -16.10
CA VAL A 11 9.51 -12.14 -16.38
C VAL A 11 9.59 -10.69 -15.91
N LEU A 12 10.46 -10.37 -14.95
CA LEU A 12 10.66 -9.00 -14.44
C LEU A 12 12.14 -8.62 -14.43
N ARG A 13 12.42 -7.33 -14.64
CA ARG A 13 13.78 -6.75 -14.53
C ARG A 13 14.03 -6.03 -13.21
N SER A 14 12.98 -5.55 -12.55
CA SER A 14 13.05 -4.85 -11.27
C SER A 14 11.68 -4.86 -10.60
N PHE A 15 11.64 -4.70 -9.28
CA PHE A 15 10.39 -4.66 -8.51
C PHE A 15 10.33 -3.45 -7.58
N VAL A 16 9.19 -2.77 -7.52
CA VAL A 16 8.98 -1.66 -6.58
C VAL A 16 7.71 -1.93 -5.76
N ALA A 17 7.87 -1.92 -4.44
CA ALA A 17 6.81 -2.13 -3.47
C ALA A 17 6.51 -0.80 -2.74
N ILE A 18 5.36 -0.19 -3.01
CA ILE A 18 4.95 1.09 -2.40
C ILE A 18 3.77 0.83 -1.46
N SER A 19 3.88 1.22 -0.18
CA SER A 19 2.84 0.97 0.82
C SER A 19 2.37 -0.49 0.83
N ALA A 20 3.30 -1.43 0.69
CA ALA A 20 3.03 -2.83 0.44
C ALA A 20 3.60 -3.66 1.60
N PRO A 21 2.80 -3.89 2.65
CA PRO A 21 3.25 -4.63 3.82
C PRO A 21 3.30 -6.14 3.53
N THR A 22 4.26 -6.82 4.14
CA THR A 22 4.58 -8.24 3.88
C THR A 22 3.98 -9.19 4.91
N GLU A 23 3.88 -8.73 6.16
CA GLU A 23 3.26 -9.44 7.28
C GLU A 23 1.72 -9.40 7.15
N PRO A 24 0.93 -10.19 7.89
CA PRO A 24 -0.53 -10.01 7.96
C PRO A 24 -0.93 -8.73 8.74
N LEU A 25 -2.22 -8.36 8.70
CA LEU A 25 -2.73 -7.29 9.57
C LEU A 25 -2.55 -7.66 11.06
N PRO A 26 -2.21 -6.70 11.93
CA PRO A 26 -2.22 -6.91 13.37
C PRO A 26 -3.57 -7.49 13.85
N PRO A 27 -3.57 -8.47 14.78
CA PRO A 27 -4.78 -9.20 15.18
C PRO A 27 -5.91 -8.30 15.72
N ASP A 28 -5.54 -7.21 16.40
CA ASP A 28 -6.44 -6.22 16.97
C ASP A 28 -7.12 -5.38 15.88
N LEU A 29 -6.37 -4.95 14.87
CA LEU A 29 -6.89 -4.23 13.71
C LEU A 29 -7.79 -5.14 12.86
N ARG A 30 -7.38 -6.40 12.66
CA ARG A 30 -8.19 -7.41 11.97
C ARG A 30 -9.54 -7.63 12.65
N ARG A 31 -9.57 -7.68 13.99
CA ARG A 31 -10.80 -7.83 14.77
C ARG A 31 -11.72 -6.61 14.63
N LYS A 32 -11.18 -5.39 14.70
CA LYS A 32 -11.96 -4.15 14.51
C LYS A 32 -12.59 -4.09 13.11
N ILE A 33 -11.84 -4.43 12.08
CA ILE A 33 -12.33 -4.45 10.70
C ILE A 33 -13.38 -5.54 10.50
N ALA A 34 -13.20 -6.73 11.08
CA ALA A 34 -14.18 -7.81 11.01
C ALA A 34 -15.54 -7.43 11.62
N ILE A 35 -15.53 -6.66 12.71
CA ILE A 35 -16.74 -6.14 13.37
C ILE A 35 -17.40 -5.02 12.57
N LEU A 36 -16.62 -4.16 11.92
CA LEU A 36 -17.12 -3.03 11.13
C LEU A 36 -17.56 -3.42 9.72
N HIS A 37 -17.02 -4.50 9.15
CA HIS A 37 -17.29 -4.95 7.79
C HIS A 37 -18.80 -5.21 7.49
N PRO A 38 -19.60 -5.83 8.38
CA PRO A 38 -21.05 -5.97 8.19
C PRO A 38 -21.78 -4.62 8.16
N LEU A 39 -21.38 -3.68 9.02
CA LEU A 39 -21.97 -2.34 9.11
C LEU A 39 -21.66 -1.52 7.85
N LEU A 40 -20.43 -1.61 7.35
CA LEU A 40 -19.99 -1.00 6.09
C LEU A 40 -20.74 -1.55 4.86
N ARG A 41 -21.16 -2.83 4.89
CA ARG A 41 -21.97 -3.44 3.81
C ARG A 41 -23.42 -2.99 3.80
N LEU A 42 -23.99 -2.65 4.96
CA LEU A 42 -25.42 -2.33 5.11
C LEU A 42 -25.75 -0.86 4.85
N ALA A 43 -24.83 0.07 5.17
CA ALA A 43 -25.14 1.50 5.15
C ALA A 43 -24.94 2.21 3.80
N GLY A 44 -24.28 1.60 2.81
CA GLY A 44 -23.83 2.35 1.63
C GLY A 44 -22.85 3.48 2.02
N PRO A 45 -22.45 4.37 1.09
CA PRO A 45 -21.42 5.36 1.35
C PRO A 45 -21.99 6.56 2.13
N ILE A 46 -22.46 6.35 3.35
CA ILE A 46 -22.82 7.41 4.29
C ILE A 46 -21.58 8.26 4.60
N ARG A 47 -21.77 9.57 4.79
CA ARG A 47 -20.68 10.55 4.99
C ARG A 47 -19.61 10.08 6.00
N PRO A 48 -19.94 9.50 7.18
CA PRO A 48 -18.92 9.05 8.14
C PRO A 48 -17.99 7.96 7.59
N VAL A 49 -18.51 7.06 6.76
CA VAL A 49 -17.71 6.00 6.14
C VAL A 49 -16.74 6.57 5.12
N ARG A 50 -17.19 7.55 4.33
CA ARG A 50 -16.31 8.25 3.38
C ARG A 50 -15.17 8.97 4.09
N GLU A 51 -15.46 9.68 5.19
CA GLU A 51 -14.42 10.34 6.00
C GLU A 51 -13.42 9.33 6.57
N ALA A 52 -13.90 8.21 7.12
CA ALA A 52 -13.02 7.17 7.67
C ALA A 52 -12.09 6.56 6.60
N VAL A 53 -12.60 6.32 5.39
CA VAL A 53 -11.78 5.81 4.29
C VAL A 53 -10.74 6.85 3.83
N VAL A 54 -11.14 8.11 3.68
CA VAL A 54 -10.21 9.20 3.33
C VAL A 54 -9.12 9.34 4.39
N ALA A 55 -9.49 9.36 5.66
CA ALA A 55 -8.54 9.44 6.77
C ALA A 55 -7.58 8.23 6.81
N ALA A 56 -8.03 7.03 6.45
CA ALA A 56 -7.14 5.87 6.36
C ALA A 56 -6.19 5.93 5.14
N MET A 57 -6.58 6.63 4.07
CA MET A 57 -5.85 6.61 2.79
C MET A 57 -4.87 7.78 2.61
N LEU A 58 -5.24 8.97 3.07
CA LEU A 58 -4.56 10.24 2.83
C LEU A 58 -4.22 10.92 4.15
N THR A 59 -3.11 11.64 4.22
CA THR A 59 -2.87 12.61 5.30
C THR A 59 -3.91 13.74 5.28
N ASP A 60 -4.08 14.44 6.40
CA ASP A 60 -5.01 15.58 6.49
C ASP A 60 -4.60 16.70 5.53
N ALA A 61 -3.29 16.93 5.35
CA ALA A 61 -2.75 17.91 4.42
C ALA A 61 -3.06 17.53 2.95
N SER A 62 -2.86 16.26 2.58
CA SER A 62 -3.22 15.76 1.25
C SER A 62 -4.72 15.84 1.00
N ALA A 63 -5.55 15.50 2.00
CA ALA A 63 -7.00 15.57 1.90
C ALA A 63 -7.54 17.00 1.78
N ALA A 64 -6.80 17.99 2.28
CA ALA A 64 -7.10 19.42 2.12
C ALA A 64 -6.69 19.98 0.75
N THR A 65 -5.87 19.26 -0.02
CA THR A 65 -5.47 19.69 -1.36
C THR A 65 -6.64 19.57 -2.34
N PRO A 66 -6.97 20.63 -3.10
CA PRO A 66 -8.07 20.59 -4.06
C PRO A 66 -7.97 19.40 -5.03
N GLY A 67 -9.06 18.64 -5.17
CA GLY A 67 -9.17 17.51 -6.09
C GLY A 67 -8.60 16.17 -5.60
N ILE A 68 -7.64 16.12 -4.67
CA ILE A 68 -7.06 14.85 -4.19
C ILE A 68 -8.13 13.98 -3.51
N ARG A 69 -8.93 14.59 -2.65
CA ARG A 69 -10.04 13.92 -1.97
C ARG A 69 -11.07 13.36 -2.96
N ASP A 70 -11.40 14.13 -3.99
CA ASP A 70 -12.42 13.75 -4.98
C ASP A 70 -11.95 12.55 -5.80
N ILE A 71 -10.67 12.51 -6.18
CA ILE A 71 -10.06 11.34 -6.84
C ILE A 71 -10.28 10.07 -6.02
N VAL A 72 -10.06 10.12 -4.70
CA VAL A 72 -10.26 8.96 -3.81
C VAL A 72 -11.74 8.58 -3.75
N ILE A 73 -12.64 9.53 -3.50
CA ILE A 73 -14.07 9.26 -3.36
C ILE A 73 -14.69 8.75 -4.65
N GLU A 74 -14.36 9.34 -5.79
CA GLU A 74 -14.81 8.87 -7.10
C GLU A 74 -14.31 7.46 -7.39
N SER A 75 -13.05 7.17 -7.06
CA SER A 75 -12.47 5.84 -7.26
C SER A 75 -13.18 4.77 -6.41
N LEU A 76 -13.74 5.12 -5.27
CA LEU A 76 -14.57 4.21 -4.45
C LEU A 76 -15.96 3.98 -5.03
N GLY A 77 -16.48 4.90 -5.84
CA GLY A 77 -17.79 4.79 -6.49
C GLY A 77 -17.81 3.95 -7.77
N ARG A 78 -16.64 3.71 -8.39
CA ARG A 78 -16.49 2.98 -9.66
C ARG A 78 -16.65 1.45 -9.55
N PRO A 79 -16.13 0.75 -8.52
CA PRO A 79 -16.24 -0.70 -8.42
C PRO A 79 -17.66 -1.14 -8.03
N THR A 80 -18.09 -2.31 -8.53
CA THR A 80 -19.31 -2.94 -8.01
C THR A 80 -19.15 -3.27 -6.53
N ARG A 81 -20.26 -3.31 -5.77
CA ARG A 81 -20.25 -3.73 -4.34
C ARG A 81 -19.53 -5.07 -4.12
N GLN A 82 -19.63 -5.98 -5.08
CA GLN A 82 -18.98 -7.28 -5.06
C GLN A 82 -17.46 -7.17 -5.30
N SER A 83 -17.03 -6.30 -6.22
CA SER A 83 -15.60 -6.00 -6.44
C SER A 83 -14.96 -5.35 -5.22
N MET A 84 -15.65 -4.39 -4.60
CA MET A 84 -15.19 -3.73 -3.38
C MET A 84 -15.07 -4.72 -2.21
N SER A 85 -16.07 -5.58 -2.01
CA SER A 85 -16.05 -6.62 -0.97
C SER A 85 -14.92 -7.64 -1.20
N ARG A 86 -14.64 -8.03 -2.45
CA ARG A 86 -13.52 -8.91 -2.77
C ARG A 86 -12.17 -8.24 -2.51
N ALA A 87 -12.00 -6.97 -2.89
CA ALA A 87 -10.78 -6.22 -2.65
C ALA A 87 -10.50 -6.03 -1.14
N LEU A 88 -11.51 -5.64 -0.36
CA LEU A 88 -11.40 -5.58 1.10
C LEU A 88 -11.06 -6.93 1.71
N ARG A 89 -11.70 -8.01 1.24
CA ARG A 89 -11.41 -9.34 1.76
C ARG A 89 -9.99 -9.79 1.42
N SER A 90 -9.53 -9.61 0.18
CA SER A 90 -8.24 -10.10 -0.29
C SER A 90 -7.04 -9.26 0.18
N PHE A 91 -7.18 -7.93 0.28
CA PHE A 91 -6.07 -7.03 0.63
C PHE A 91 -6.01 -6.72 2.13
N ILE A 92 -7.11 -6.89 2.86
CA ILE A 92 -7.21 -6.47 4.26
C ILE A 92 -7.57 -7.64 5.20
N VAL A 93 -8.54 -8.49 4.86
CA VAL A 93 -9.01 -9.54 5.80
C VAL A 93 -8.21 -10.84 5.71
N ASP A 94 -7.81 -11.22 4.50
CA ASP A 94 -7.07 -12.46 4.19
C ASP A 94 -5.64 -12.17 3.71
N ARG A 95 -5.08 -11.00 4.10
CA ARG A 95 -3.67 -10.63 3.81
C ARG A 95 -2.78 -11.75 4.34
N THR A 96 -2.28 -12.57 3.41
CA THR A 96 -1.44 -13.73 3.69
C THR A 96 -0.03 -13.22 3.91
N ASP A 97 0.67 -13.79 4.89
CA ASP A 97 2.08 -13.50 5.10
C ASP A 97 2.88 -13.89 3.83
N VAL A 98 3.64 -12.94 3.31
CA VAL A 98 4.53 -13.14 2.17
C VAL A 98 6.00 -12.88 2.51
N THR A 99 6.34 -12.79 3.80
CA THR A 99 7.71 -12.56 4.28
C THR A 99 8.68 -13.62 3.76
N ASP A 100 8.27 -14.89 3.73
CA ASP A 100 9.07 -16.00 3.18
C ASP A 100 9.42 -15.84 1.68
N ARG A 101 8.70 -14.99 0.96
CA ARG A 101 8.97 -14.75 -0.47
C ARG A 101 10.08 -13.73 -0.67
N LEU A 102 10.36 -12.88 0.33
CA LEU A 102 11.36 -11.82 0.23
C LEU A 102 12.75 -12.38 -0.06
N THR A 103 13.13 -13.45 0.64
CA THR A 103 14.41 -14.15 0.43
C THR A 103 14.51 -14.84 -0.93
N ASN A 104 13.39 -15.05 -1.61
CA ASN A 104 13.29 -15.71 -2.91
C ASN A 104 13.22 -14.73 -4.08
N ILE A 105 13.16 -13.42 -3.84
CA ILE A 105 13.18 -12.40 -4.90
C ILE A 105 14.53 -12.45 -5.62
N ARG A 106 14.49 -12.32 -6.96
CA ARG A 106 15.65 -12.48 -7.85
C ARG A 106 15.96 -11.26 -8.69
N VAL A 107 15.25 -10.15 -8.46
CA VAL A 107 15.40 -8.91 -9.22
C VAL A 107 15.71 -7.75 -8.28
N PRO A 108 16.47 -6.74 -8.75
CA PRO A 108 16.69 -5.51 -7.99
C PRO A 108 15.36 -4.94 -7.49
N SER A 109 15.31 -4.56 -6.22
CA SER A 109 14.05 -4.20 -5.55
C SER A 109 14.13 -2.90 -4.77
N LEU A 110 13.04 -2.13 -4.79
CA LEU A 110 12.89 -0.91 -3.99
C LEU A 110 11.61 -0.99 -3.14
N PHE A 111 11.75 -0.78 -1.84
CA PHE A 111 10.65 -0.69 -0.89
C PHE A 111 10.43 0.78 -0.50
N ILE A 112 9.27 1.33 -0.82
CA ILE A 112 8.88 2.71 -0.49
C ILE A 112 7.84 2.69 0.63
N ALA A 113 8.24 3.17 1.79
CA ALA A 113 7.37 3.47 2.92
C ALA A 113 6.95 4.94 2.92
N SER A 114 5.91 5.22 3.71
CA SER A 114 5.58 6.57 4.16
C SER A 114 5.78 6.70 5.67
N ASP A 115 5.75 7.92 6.17
CA ASP A 115 5.91 8.21 7.60
C ASP A 115 4.60 8.11 8.41
N ASP A 116 3.44 7.96 7.76
CA ASP A 116 2.13 8.05 8.43
C ASP A 116 1.17 6.87 8.12
N ARG A 117 1.67 5.76 7.56
CA ARG A 117 0.81 4.60 7.21
C ARG A 117 0.29 3.80 8.42
N GLY A 118 0.89 3.96 9.60
CA GLY A 118 0.44 3.35 10.86
C GLY A 118 0.68 1.84 10.97
N ASP A 119 0.09 1.01 10.10
CA ASP A 119 0.20 -0.46 10.14
C ASP A 119 1.47 -1.02 9.49
N TRP A 120 2.29 -0.14 8.91
CA TRP A 120 3.57 -0.48 8.27
C TRP A 120 4.47 0.75 8.26
N SER A 121 5.53 0.67 9.04
CA SER A 121 6.46 1.77 9.30
C SER A 121 7.64 1.79 8.32
N PRO A 122 8.38 2.90 8.26
CA PRO A 122 9.70 2.96 7.63
C PRO A 122 10.66 1.84 8.07
N GLN A 123 10.61 1.45 9.35
CA GLN A 123 11.43 0.38 9.89
C GLN A 123 11.01 -0.98 9.33
N ASP A 124 9.71 -1.20 9.13
CA ASP A 124 9.19 -2.44 8.54
C ASP A 124 9.60 -2.59 7.08
N ALA A 125 9.55 -1.51 6.30
CA ALA A 125 10.04 -1.50 4.92
C ALA A 125 11.56 -1.75 4.85
N ARG A 126 12.33 -1.20 5.78
CA ARG A 126 13.77 -1.48 5.89
C ARG A 126 14.03 -2.95 6.21
N ARG A 127 13.33 -3.54 7.18
CA ARG A 127 13.44 -4.97 7.49
C ARG A 127 13.11 -5.83 6.27
N ALA A 128 12.06 -5.47 5.51
CA ALA A 128 11.71 -6.18 4.29
C ALA A 128 12.81 -6.11 3.22
N ALA A 129 13.44 -4.94 3.05
CA ALA A 129 14.57 -4.78 2.14
C ALA A 129 15.80 -5.57 2.61
N GLU A 130 16.11 -5.59 3.91
CA GLU A 130 17.24 -6.37 4.47
C GLU A 130 17.08 -7.89 4.25
N LEU A 131 15.85 -8.39 4.20
CA LEU A 131 15.54 -9.79 3.87
C LEU A 131 15.59 -10.11 2.38
N THR A 132 15.58 -9.07 1.53
CA THR A 132 15.45 -9.21 0.08
C THR A 132 16.82 -9.05 -0.59
N PRO A 133 17.29 -10.02 -1.40
CA PRO A 133 18.52 -9.85 -2.16
C PRO A 133 18.44 -8.65 -3.11
N ASP A 134 19.52 -7.86 -3.17
CA ASP A 134 19.62 -6.69 -4.05
C ASP A 134 18.45 -5.70 -3.89
N ALA A 135 18.13 -5.36 -2.64
CA ALA A 135 17.05 -4.46 -2.31
C ALA A 135 17.49 -3.24 -1.52
N THR A 136 16.76 -2.15 -1.70
CA THR A 136 16.89 -0.91 -0.92
C THR A 136 15.53 -0.47 -0.40
N SER A 137 15.54 0.35 0.65
CA SER A 137 14.34 0.95 1.22
C SER A 137 14.45 2.48 1.25
N LEU A 138 13.36 3.16 0.93
CA LEU A 138 13.22 4.62 1.00
C LEU A 138 11.93 4.98 1.76
N THR A 139 11.97 6.08 2.51
CA THR A 139 10.77 6.68 3.11
C THR A 139 10.44 7.98 2.41
N ILE A 140 9.19 8.15 2.00
CA ILE A 140 8.65 9.41 1.48
C ILE A 140 7.77 10.02 2.57
N SER A 141 8.17 11.20 3.03
CA SER A 141 7.44 11.94 4.06
C SER A 141 6.17 12.62 3.53
N ALA A 142 5.31 13.04 4.47
CA ALA A 142 4.06 13.74 4.18
C ALA A 142 3.11 12.92 3.28
N ALA A 143 3.07 11.61 3.52
CA ALA A 143 2.15 10.69 2.86
C ALA A 143 1.65 9.63 3.85
N ARG A 144 0.46 9.09 3.61
CA ARG A 144 -0.16 8.03 4.41
C ARG A 144 -0.15 6.72 3.65
N THR A 145 -1.22 6.38 2.92
CA THR A 145 -1.28 5.10 2.19
C THR A 145 -1.03 5.30 0.70
N LEU A 146 -1.56 6.39 0.12
CA LEU A 146 -1.53 6.63 -1.31
C LEU A 146 -0.33 7.49 -1.73
N VAL A 147 0.88 7.05 -1.38
CA VAL A 147 2.14 7.80 -1.61
C VAL A 147 2.27 8.36 -3.03
N PRO A 148 1.96 7.63 -4.13
CA PRO A 148 2.04 8.20 -5.48
C PRO A 148 1.04 9.31 -5.76
N LEU A 149 -0.10 9.35 -5.06
CA LEU A 149 -1.09 10.41 -5.18
C LEU A 149 -0.72 11.62 -4.30
N GLU A 150 -0.18 11.37 -3.12
CA GLU A 150 0.16 12.41 -2.15
C GLU A 150 1.48 13.11 -2.48
N GLN A 151 2.48 12.37 -2.95
CA GLN A 151 3.83 12.85 -3.23
C GLN A 151 4.33 12.38 -4.61
N PRO A 152 3.65 12.75 -5.71
CA PRO A 152 3.95 12.23 -7.05
C PRO A 152 5.36 12.56 -7.52
N ALA A 153 5.86 13.76 -7.22
CA ALA A 153 7.21 14.18 -7.61
C ALA A 153 8.30 13.37 -6.90
N ALA A 154 8.17 13.19 -5.58
CA ALA A 154 9.12 12.40 -4.79
C ALA A 154 9.12 10.92 -5.21
N VAL A 155 7.95 10.35 -5.51
CA VAL A 155 7.86 8.98 -6.05
C VAL A 155 8.53 8.89 -7.41
N ALA A 156 8.27 9.83 -8.31
CA ALA A 156 8.90 9.83 -9.64
C ALA A 156 10.43 9.93 -9.54
N GLU A 157 10.95 10.81 -8.69
CA GLU A 157 12.38 10.95 -8.45
C GLU A 157 13.00 9.67 -7.89
N ALA A 158 12.34 9.03 -6.91
CA ALA A 158 12.80 7.77 -6.33
C ALA A 158 12.88 6.65 -7.38
N LEU A 159 11.85 6.52 -8.22
CA LEU A 159 11.81 5.52 -9.30
C LEU A 159 12.91 5.75 -10.33
N MET A 160 13.08 7.00 -10.77
CA MET A 160 14.10 7.37 -11.75
C MET A 160 15.51 7.13 -11.21
N THR A 161 15.74 7.48 -9.94
CA THR A 161 17.01 7.24 -9.26
C THR A 161 17.29 5.75 -9.18
N PHE A 162 16.32 4.95 -8.74
CA PHE A 162 16.47 3.50 -8.67
C PHE A 162 16.82 2.89 -10.04
N TRP A 163 16.05 3.21 -11.08
CA TRP A 163 16.31 2.68 -12.43
C TRP A 163 17.61 3.18 -13.05
N ALA A 164 18.11 4.36 -12.67
CA ALA A 164 19.41 4.84 -13.13
C ALA A 164 20.57 3.97 -12.59
N HIS A 165 20.43 3.40 -11.39
CA HIS A 165 21.43 2.50 -10.80
C HIS A 165 21.38 1.07 -11.34
N LEU A 166 20.30 0.69 -12.06
CA LEU A 166 20.17 -0.64 -12.69
C LEU A 166 20.78 -0.71 -14.10
N ARG A 167 21.27 0.41 -14.62
CA ARG A 167 21.83 0.54 -15.97
C ARG A 167 23.30 0.18 -16.02
#